data_AF-A0AAU1MFV4-F1
#
_entry.id   AF-A0AAU1MFV4-F1
#
_cell.length_a   1.000
_cell.length_b   1.000
_cell.length_c   1.000
_cell.angle_alpha   90.00
_cell.angle_beta   90.00
_cell.angle_gamma   90.00
#
_symmetry.space_group_name_H-M   'P 1'
#
loop_
_entity.id
_entity.type
_entity.pdbx_description
1 polymer ?
#
loop_
_entity_poly.entity_id
_entity_poly.type
_entity_poly.pdbx_seq_one_letter_code
_entity_poly.pdbx_strand_id
1 'polypeptide(L)'
;MRRIGAPMGSRPLRYLRGRLELFGIDTSHFAEEPLPGQERRSYSEATLSEAAAHSFSIRGMAQHMGFPPDDFPYGHIRKKLDRFGIDTSHFTSGRGTPQIFPCEPLTSLTANSVSLAGVLKALGVADNGAGRARLRRSLEAHGISTAHFTGQAHRRGTPSPQRKHAAEILQPSPFRTKTALLRRALDDVGMPHICGKCGIGDTWRGKRLVLEIDHINGDPLDNRPENLRYLCPSCHSQTGTFSKRHRQCQ
;
A
#
# COMPACT_ATOMS: atom_id res chain seq x y z
N MET A 1 -32.87 -25.36 -10.96
CA MET A 1 -31.96 -24.99 -9.85
C MET A 1 -31.89 -26.08 -8.78
N ARG A 2 -33.01 -26.56 -8.21
CA ARG A 2 -33.01 -27.68 -7.23
C ARG A 2 -32.26 -28.95 -7.69
N ARG A 3 -32.57 -29.44 -8.90
CA ARG A 3 -31.93 -30.65 -9.48
C ARG A 3 -30.42 -30.53 -9.73
N ILE A 4 -29.89 -29.32 -9.82
CA ILE A 4 -28.46 -29.06 -10.10
C ILE A 4 -27.71 -28.60 -8.84
N GLY A 5 -28.33 -28.72 -7.65
CA GLY A 5 -27.72 -28.31 -6.38
C GLY A 5 -27.42 -26.81 -6.27
N ALA A 6 -27.99 -25.98 -7.15
CA ALA A 6 -27.73 -24.54 -7.14
C ALA A 6 -28.60 -23.85 -6.07
N PRO A 7 -28.06 -22.85 -5.33
CA PRO A 7 -28.80 -22.13 -4.32
C PRO A 7 -30.03 -21.44 -4.93
N MET A 8 -31.17 -21.57 -4.25
CA MET A 8 -32.43 -20.96 -4.68
C MET A 8 -32.41 -19.46 -4.37
N GLY A 9 -31.88 -18.67 -5.31
CA GLY A 9 -31.79 -17.22 -5.15
C GLY A 9 -31.94 -16.46 -6.46
N SER A 10 -32.33 -15.19 -6.37
CA SER A 10 -32.53 -14.31 -7.53
C SER A 10 -31.25 -14.12 -8.37
N ARG A 11 -30.08 -14.14 -7.72
CA ARG A 11 -28.77 -14.02 -8.38
C ARG A 11 -28.37 -15.27 -9.17
N PRO A 12 -28.35 -16.50 -8.58
CA PRO A 12 -28.16 -17.74 -9.33
C PRO A 12 -29.16 -17.91 -10.48
N LEU A 13 -30.43 -17.56 -10.25
CA LEU A 13 -31.47 -17.65 -11.29
C LEU A 13 -31.19 -16.71 -12.47
N ARG A 14 -30.81 -15.45 -12.18
CA ARG A 14 -30.44 -14.47 -13.22
C ARG A 14 -29.24 -14.94 -14.03
N TYR A 15 -28.21 -15.45 -13.35
CA TYR A 15 -27.03 -15.99 -14.00
C TYR A 15 -27.37 -17.18 -14.90
N LEU A 16 -28.17 -18.13 -14.41
CA LEU A 16 -28.60 -19.30 -15.17
C LEU A 16 -29.44 -18.90 -16.39
N ARG A 17 -30.41 -17.99 -16.23
CA ARG A 17 -31.22 -17.48 -17.35
C ARG A 17 -30.35 -16.84 -18.44
N GLY A 18 -29.41 -15.98 -18.06
CA GLY A 18 -28.49 -15.36 -19.02
C GLY A 18 -27.58 -16.37 -19.72
N ARG A 19 -27.18 -17.45 -19.04
CA ARG A 19 -26.42 -18.54 -19.67
C ARG A 19 -27.27 -19.36 -20.64
N LEU A 20 -28.51 -19.68 -20.27
CA LEU A 20 -29.43 -20.43 -21.14
C LEU A 20 -29.75 -19.65 -22.42
N GLU A 21 -29.96 -18.34 -22.30
CA GLU A 21 -30.16 -17.44 -23.45
C GLU A 21 -28.93 -17.37 -24.35
N LEU A 22 -27.73 -17.22 -23.76
CA LEU A 22 -26.47 -17.20 -24.51
C LEU A 22 -26.24 -18.48 -25.34
N PHE A 23 -26.60 -19.64 -24.79
CA PHE A 23 -26.44 -20.94 -25.46
C PHE A 23 -27.66 -21.34 -26.30
N GLY A 24 -28.68 -20.48 -26.42
CA GLY A 24 -29.88 -20.76 -27.21
C GLY A 24 -30.69 -21.96 -26.72
N ILE A 25 -30.63 -22.27 -25.42
CA ILE A 25 -31.32 -23.42 -24.83
C ILE A 25 -32.77 -23.00 -24.57
N ASP A 26 -33.71 -23.62 -25.29
CA ASP A 26 -35.14 -23.40 -25.09
C ASP A 26 -35.60 -23.91 -23.72
N THR A 27 -36.32 -23.06 -23.00
CA THR A 27 -36.87 -23.35 -21.67
C THR A 27 -38.40 -23.18 -21.60
N SER A 28 -39.06 -22.99 -22.75
CA SER A 28 -40.52 -22.84 -22.84
C SER A 28 -41.30 -24.08 -22.37
N HIS A 29 -40.68 -25.26 -22.45
CA HIS A 29 -41.27 -26.54 -22.04
C HIS A 29 -41.30 -26.76 -20.51
N PHE A 30 -40.67 -25.89 -19.71
CA PHE A 30 -40.75 -26.00 -18.25
C PHE A 30 -42.06 -25.39 -17.74
N ALA A 31 -42.91 -26.21 -17.14
CA ALA A 31 -44.10 -25.74 -16.44
C ALA A 31 -43.72 -24.97 -15.16
N GLU A 32 -44.39 -23.86 -14.90
CA GLU A 32 -44.24 -23.12 -13.64
C GLU A 32 -44.81 -23.94 -12.47
N GLU A 33 -43.92 -24.41 -11.61
CA GLU A 33 -44.31 -25.07 -10.37
C GLU A 33 -44.73 -23.99 -9.35
N PRO A 34 -45.91 -24.13 -8.70
CA PRO A 34 -46.35 -23.17 -7.70
C PRO A 34 -45.31 -23.09 -6.57
N LEU A 35 -45.05 -21.86 -6.11
CA LEU A 35 -44.13 -21.64 -4.99
C LEU A 35 -44.66 -22.40 -3.75
N PRO A 36 -43.76 -23.05 -2.97
CA PRO A 36 -44.18 -23.67 -1.73
C PRO A 36 -44.83 -22.62 -0.82
N GLY A 37 -45.92 -22.98 -0.16
CA GLY A 37 -46.58 -22.12 0.80
C GLY A 37 -45.58 -21.68 1.88
N GLN A 38 -45.35 -20.38 2.00
CA GLN A 38 -44.51 -19.83 3.05
C GLN A 38 -45.36 -19.54 4.29
N GLU A 39 -44.94 -20.02 5.45
CA GLU A 39 -45.57 -19.65 6.72
C GLU A 39 -45.43 -18.15 6.96
N ARG A 40 -46.51 -17.51 7.41
CA ARG A 40 -46.49 -16.09 7.77
C ARG A 40 -45.70 -15.92 9.06
N ARG A 41 -44.52 -15.28 8.96
CA ARG A 41 -43.65 -15.00 10.11
C ARG A 41 -43.94 -13.63 10.70
N SER A 42 -44.12 -13.58 12.02
CA SER A 42 -44.10 -12.32 12.77
C SER A 42 -42.72 -12.13 13.39
N TYR A 43 -42.26 -10.87 13.43
CA TYR A 43 -41.01 -10.50 14.09
C TYR A 43 -41.37 -9.47 15.15
N SER A 44 -41.38 -9.89 16.41
CA SER A 44 -41.65 -9.02 17.55
C SER A 44 -40.45 -8.11 17.82
N GLU A 45 -40.70 -6.96 18.43
CA GLU A 45 -39.65 -6.04 18.85
C GLU A 45 -38.68 -6.70 19.85
N ALA A 46 -39.21 -7.41 20.84
CA ALA A 46 -38.43 -8.10 21.86
C ALA A 46 -37.44 -9.11 21.24
N THR A 47 -37.92 -9.95 20.31
CA THR A 47 -37.08 -10.96 19.64
C THR A 47 -35.98 -10.31 18.79
N LEU A 48 -36.28 -9.19 18.11
CA LEU A 48 -35.28 -8.49 17.30
C LEU A 48 -34.25 -7.75 18.15
N SER A 49 -34.67 -7.17 19.27
CA SER A 49 -33.78 -6.50 20.22
C SER A 49 -32.81 -7.48 20.87
N GLU A 50 -33.33 -8.62 21.35
CA GLU A 50 -32.51 -9.71 21.89
C GLU A 50 -31.51 -10.24 20.87
N ALA A 51 -31.95 -10.52 19.63
CA ALA A 51 -31.08 -11.01 18.57
C ALA A 51 -30.01 -9.97 18.18
N ALA A 52 -30.34 -8.68 18.20
CA ALA A 52 -29.40 -7.61 17.92
C ALA A 52 -28.34 -7.45 19.03
N ALA A 53 -28.71 -7.63 20.30
CA ALA A 53 -27.74 -7.61 21.41
C ALA A 53 -26.72 -8.75 21.31
N HIS A 54 -27.14 -9.93 20.86
CA HIS A 54 -26.28 -11.13 20.76
C HIS A 54 -25.54 -11.27 19.43
N SER A 55 -25.72 -10.33 18.50
CA SER A 55 -25.17 -10.42 17.15
C SER A 55 -24.48 -9.13 16.72
N PHE A 56 -23.45 -9.26 15.88
CA PHE A 56 -22.77 -8.11 15.27
C PHE A 56 -23.16 -7.93 13.81
N SER A 57 -24.32 -8.44 13.39
CA SER A 57 -24.65 -8.70 11.99
C SER A 57 -26.10 -9.15 11.82
N ILE A 58 -26.82 -8.66 10.80
CA ILE A 58 -28.19 -9.16 10.48
C ILE A 58 -28.16 -10.65 10.12
N ARG A 59 -27.06 -11.13 9.52
CA ARG A 59 -26.87 -12.57 9.28
C ARG A 59 -26.66 -13.33 10.58
N GLY A 60 -25.94 -12.75 11.53
CA GLY A 60 -25.78 -13.29 12.88
C GLY A 60 -27.12 -13.37 13.61
N MET A 61 -27.97 -12.34 13.49
CA MET A 61 -29.33 -12.37 14.04
C MET A 61 -30.14 -13.53 13.46
N ALA A 62 -30.06 -13.76 12.13
CA ALA A 62 -30.74 -14.87 11.49
C ALA A 62 -30.31 -16.22 12.11
N GLN A 63 -29.00 -16.41 12.31
CA GLN A 63 -28.46 -17.62 12.93
C GLN A 63 -28.90 -17.77 14.39
N HIS A 64 -28.86 -16.68 15.17
CA HIS A 64 -29.29 -16.68 16.57
C HIS A 64 -30.79 -16.99 16.73
N MET A 65 -31.61 -16.48 15.82
CA MET A 65 -33.04 -16.77 15.76
C MET A 65 -33.35 -18.15 15.14
N GLY A 66 -32.35 -18.96 14.82
CA GLY A 66 -32.50 -20.31 14.28
C GLY A 66 -32.89 -20.36 12.79
N PHE A 67 -32.73 -19.27 12.04
CA PHE A 67 -33.08 -19.21 10.62
C PHE A 67 -31.89 -19.52 9.71
N PRO A 68 -32.13 -20.24 8.59
CA PRO A 68 -31.15 -20.37 7.52
C PRO A 68 -30.79 -18.99 6.96
N PRO A 69 -29.49 -18.67 6.75
CA PRO A 69 -29.08 -17.39 6.20
C PRO A 69 -29.67 -17.05 4.83
N ASP A 70 -30.04 -18.05 4.02
CA ASP A 70 -30.54 -17.84 2.66
C ASP A 70 -32.04 -17.50 2.60
N ASP A 71 -32.79 -17.93 3.62
CA ASP A 71 -34.25 -17.76 3.70
C ASP A 71 -34.68 -16.57 4.59
N PHE A 72 -33.70 -15.81 5.07
CA PHE A 72 -33.95 -14.69 5.98
C PHE A 72 -34.21 -13.39 5.21
N PRO A 73 -35.31 -12.67 5.47
CA PRO A 73 -35.66 -11.47 4.71
C PRO A 73 -34.89 -10.24 5.21
N TYR A 74 -33.58 -10.18 4.92
CA TYR A 74 -32.65 -9.13 5.39
C TYR A 74 -33.21 -7.70 5.25
N GLY A 75 -33.81 -7.38 4.10
CA GLY A 75 -34.37 -6.05 3.83
C GLY A 75 -35.61 -5.71 4.68
N HIS A 76 -36.45 -6.71 4.98
CA HIS A 76 -37.62 -6.53 5.85
C HIS A 76 -37.21 -6.33 7.31
N ILE A 77 -36.23 -7.12 7.77
CA ILE A 77 -35.71 -7.05 9.14
C ILE A 77 -35.03 -5.71 9.39
N ARG A 78 -34.24 -5.22 8.43
CA ARG A 78 -33.64 -3.88 8.51
C ARG A 78 -34.69 -2.79 8.70
N LYS A 79 -35.75 -2.80 7.88
CA LYS A 79 -36.87 -1.85 8.02
C LYS A 79 -37.59 -1.96 9.37
N LYS A 80 -37.64 -3.15 9.96
CA LYS A 80 -38.21 -3.37 11.30
C LYS A 80 -37.28 -2.86 12.40
N LEU A 81 -35.98 -3.11 12.31
CA LEU A 81 -34.99 -2.56 13.24
C LEU A 81 -35.02 -1.04 13.25
N ASP A 82 -35.05 -0.42 12.06
CA ASP A 82 -35.18 1.03 11.90
C ASP A 82 -36.52 1.54 12.49
N ARG A 83 -37.62 0.81 12.27
CA ARG A 83 -38.95 1.18 12.79
C ARG A 83 -39.06 1.08 14.31
N PHE A 84 -38.43 0.08 14.90
CA PHE A 84 -38.43 -0.13 16.36
C PHE A 84 -37.33 0.69 17.05
N GLY A 85 -36.43 1.35 16.31
CA GLY A 85 -35.34 2.13 16.88
C GLY A 85 -34.30 1.29 17.62
N ILE A 86 -34.14 0.02 17.24
CA ILE A 86 -33.17 -0.89 17.87
C ILE A 86 -31.76 -0.47 17.45
N ASP A 87 -30.87 -0.25 18.43
CA ASP A 87 -29.48 0.12 18.14
C ASP A 87 -28.74 -1.03 17.44
N THR A 88 -28.20 -0.73 16.25
CA THR A 88 -27.37 -1.64 15.46
C THR A 88 -26.00 -1.04 15.13
N SER A 89 -25.58 -0.01 15.86
CA SER A 89 -24.31 0.71 15.64
C SER A 89 -23.08 -0.20 15.76
N HIS A 90 -23.17 -1.26 16.56
CA HIS A 90 -22.15 -2.30 16.72
C HIS A 90 -22.13 -3.33 15.58
N PHE A 91 -23.07 -3.29 14.63
CA PHE A 91 -23.09 -4.26 13.52
C PHE A 91 -21.93 -4.01 12.55
N THR A 92 -21.18 -5.07 12.29
CA THR A 92 -19.99 -5.07 11.43
C THR A 92 -20.29 -5.40 9.97
N SER A 93 -21.46 -6.00 9.68
CA SER A 93 -21.78 -6.55 8.36
C SER A 93 -22.82 -5.71 7.61
N GLY A 94 -22.36 -4.67 6.92
CA GLY A 94 -23.22 -3.94 5.97
C GLY A 94 -22.54 -2.73 5.35
N ARG A 95 -21.71 -2.94 4.32
CA ARG A 95 -21.07 -1.86 3.53
C ARG A 95 -20.56 -0.67 4.37
N GLY A 96 -19.93 -0.97 5.48
CA GLY A 96 -19.44 0.04 6.41
C GLY A 96 -18.71 -0.65 7.54
N THR A 97 -17.42 -0.93 7.34
CA THR A 97 -16.50 -0.98 8.48
C THR A 97 -16.80 0.20 9.40
N PRO A 98 -16.85 0.05 10.73
CA PRO A 98 -17.07 1.17 11.63
C PRO A 98 -16.13 2.30 11.22
N GLN A 99 -16.67 3.50 10.95
CA GLN A 99 -15.90 4.55 10.28
C GLN A 99 -14.70 5.01 11.12
N ILE A 100 -14.76 4.75 12.42
CA ILE A 100 -13.83 5.24 13.45
C ILE A 100 -13.45 4.07 14.39
N PHE A 101 -12.25 4.13 14.97
CA PHE A 101 -11.78 3.25 16.05
C PHE A 101 -12.18 3.82 17.43
N PRO A 102 -12.44 2.98 18.45
CA PRO A 102 -12.73 3.45 19.81
C PRO A 102 -11.59 4.31 20.39
N CYS A 103 -11.93 5.32 21.19
CA CYS A 103 -10.97 6.32 21.70
C CYS A 103 -9.92 5.73 22.66
N GLU A 104 -10.38 4.95 23.64
CA GLU A 104 -9.54 4.42 24.73
C GLU A 104 -8.33 3.59 24.24
N PRO A 105 -8.50 2.58 23.35
CA PRO A 105 -7.35 1.87 22.79
C PRO A 105 -6.52 2.74 21.84
N LEU A 106 -7.12 3.75 21.19
CA LEU A 106 -6.41 4.54 20.18
C LEU A 106 -5.40 5.52 20.79
N THR A 107 -5.72 6.15 21.92
CA THR A 107 -4.86 7.13 22.59
C THR A 107 -3.56 6.49 23.09
N SER A 108 -3.68 5.35 23.80
CA SER A 108 -2.53 4.62 24.34
C SER A 108 -1.62 4.08 23.23
N LEU A 109 -2.20 3.52 22.17
CA LEU A 109 -1.44 2.97 21.04
C LEU A 109 -0.75 4.06 20.20
N THR A 110 -1.36 5.24 20.09
CA THR A 110 -0.77 6.38 19.38
C THR A 110 0.41 6.97 20.14
N ALA A 111 0.34 7.03 21.46
CA ALA A 111 1.46 7.48 22.31
C ALA A 111 2.68 6.55 22.21
N ASN A 112 2.46 5.23 22.13
CA ASN A 112 3.52 4.23 22.07
C ASN A 112 4.09 3.99 20.65
N SER A 113 3.55 4.66 19.64
CA SER A 113 3.95 4.46 18.24
C SER A 113 4.58 5.70 17.64
N VAL A 114 5.55 5.51 16.73
CA VAL A 114 6.19 6.58 15.96
C VAL A 114 5.66 6.71 14.52
N SER A 115 4.67 5.89 14.15
CA SER A 115 4.08 5.89 12.81
C SER A 115 2.66 5.30 12.79
N LEU A 116 1.87 5.70 11.78
CA LEU A 116 0.54 5.14 11.50
C LEU A 116 0.58 3.62 11.30
N ALA A 117 1.63 3.10 10.66
CA ALA A 117 1.78 1.66 10.45
C ALA A 117 2.01 0.91 11.77
N GLY A 118 2.76 1.52 12.71
CA GLY A 118 2.93 1.00 14.07
C GLY A 118 1.61 0.90 14.80
N VAL A 119 0.78 1.95 14.74
CA VAL A 119 -0.56 1.96 15.35
C VAL A 119 -1.46 0.89 14.72
N LEU A 120 -1.49 0.77 13.39
CA LEU A 120 -2.28 -0.26 12.71
C LEU A 120 -1.83 -1.68 13.08
N LYS A 121 -0.52 -1.91 13.19
CA LYS A 121 0.04 -3.20 13.63
C LYS A 121 -0.39 -3.52 15.06
N ALA A 122 -0.34 -2.56 15.98
CA ALA A 122 -0.76 -2.75 17.36
C ALA A 122 -2.29 -2.95 17.48
N LEU A 123 -3.08 -2.36 16.59
CA LEU A 123 -4.52 -2.60 16.47
C LEU A 123 -4.86 -3.94 15.79
N GLY A 124 -3.89 -4.68 15.26
CA GLY A 124 -4.14 -5.91 14.49
C GLY A 124 -4.84 -5.68 13.14
N VAL A 125 -4.80 -4.46 12.62
CA VAL A 125 -5.45 -4.08 11.35
C VAL A 125 -4.43 -4.08 10.23
N ALA A 126 -4.83 -4.59 9.06
CA ALA A 126 -3.96 -4.62 7.89
C ALA A 126 -3.52 -3.21 7.47
N ASP A 127 -2.22 -3.05 7.20
CA ASP A 127 -1.61 -1.79 6.79
C ASP A 127 -1.86 -1.47 5.30
N ASN A 128 -3.10 -1.12 4.98
CA ASN A 128 -3.54 -0.77 3.63
C ASN A 128 -4.15 0.64 3.58
N GLY A 129 -4.49 1.12 2.38
CA GLY A 129 -5.03 2.47 2.18
C GLY A 129 -6.33 2.72 2.97
N ALA A 130 -7.23 1.73 3.02
CA ALA A 130 -8.49 1.83 3.76
C ALA A 130 -8.26 1.89 5.29
N GLY A 131 -7.36 1.05 5.81
CA GLY A 131 -6.98 1.03 7.22
C GLY A 131 -6.33 2.34 7.64
N ARG A 132 -5.40 2.86 6.83
CA ARG A 132 -4.78 4.19 7.07
C ARG A 132 -5.79 5.33 7.04
N ALA A 133 -6.73 5.32 6.08
CA ALA A 133 -7.77 6.35 6.00
C ALA A 133 -8.70 6.31 7.21
N ARG A 134 -9.11 5.11 7.65
CA ARG A 134 -9.90 4.90 8.87
C ARG A 134 -9.16 5.41 10.11
N LEU A 135 -7.88 5.07 10.24
CA LEU A 135 -7.06 5.52 11.36
C LEU A 135 -6.97 7.04 11.43
N ARG A 136 -6.71 7.71 10.30
CA ARG A 136 -6.67 9.19 10.27
C ARG A 136 -7.98 9.83 10.68
N ARG A 137 -9.11 9.36 10.13
CA ARG A 137 -10.44 9.84 10.55
C ARG A 137 -10.69 9.64 12.04
N SER A 138 -10.20 8.52 12.59
CA SER A 138 -10.36 8.22 14.02
C SER A 138 -9.53 9.15 14.89
N LEU A 139 -8.28 9.41 14.49
CA LEU A 139 -7.40 10.34 15.21
C LEU A 139 -7.94 11.76 15.20
N GLU A 140 -8.46 12.21 14.06
CA GLU A 140 -9.09 13.52 13.91
C GLU A 140 -10.37 13.64 14.75
N ALA A 141 -11.25 12.63 14.69
CA ALA A 141 -12.49 12.61 15.47
C ALA A 141 -12.26 12.66 16.99
N HIS A 142 -11.16 12.07 17.47
CA HIS A 142 -10.80 12.04 18.89
C HIS A 142 -9.81 13.15 19.29
N GLY A 143 -9.39 14.02 18.34
CA GLY A 143 -8.45 15.10 18.62
C GLY A 143 -7.05 14.64 19.06
N ILE A 144 -6.61 13.46 18.64
CA ILE A 144 -5.34 12.87 19.06
C ILE A 144 -4.20 13.41 18.18
N SER A 145 -3.22 14.07 18.80
CA SER A 145 -2.05 14.59 18.10
C SER A 145 -1.14 13.45 17.59
N THR A 146 -0.63 13.62 16.36
CA THR A 146 0.37 12.73 15.73
C THR A 146 1.68 13.46 15.39
N ALA A 147 1.91 14.63 15.98
CA ALA A 147 3.09 15.46 15.70
C ALA A 147 4.43 14.76 15.98
N HIS A 148 4.45 13.80 16.92
CA HIS A 148 5.62 12.99 17.25
C HIS A 148 5.93 11.89 16.21
N PHE A 149 5.06 11.67 15.21
CA PHE A 149 5.31 10.67 14.19
C PHE A 149 6.46 11.09 13.27
N THR A 150 7.49 10.25 13.19
CA THR A 150 8.71 10.54 12.42
C THR A 150 8.53 10.39 10.91
N GLY A 151 7.44 9.74 10.46
CA GLY A 151 7.16 9.52 9.05
C GLY A 151 8.32 8.87 8.29
N GLN A 152 8.67 9.42 7.12
CA GLN A 152 9.80 8.96 6.30
C GLN A 152 11.17 9.26 6.93
N ALA A 153 11.22 10.08 7.99
CA ALA A 153 12.47 10.45 8.64
C ALA A 153 12.98 9.40 9.64
N HIS A 154 12.24 8.31 9.90
CA HIS A 154 12.70 7.26 10.85
C HIS A 154 14.04 6.60 10.43
N ARG A 155 14.40 6.62 9.14
CA ARG A 155 15.70 6.15 8.63
C ARG A 155 16.65 7.28 8.22
N ARG A 156 16.32 8.53 8.52
CA ARG A 156 17.13 9.67 8.09
C ARG A 156 18.50 9.58 8.77
N GLY A 157 19.57 9.63 7.98
CA GLY A 157 20.94 9.51 8.47
C GLY A 157 21.44 8.08 8.67
N THR A 158 20.57 7.06 8.57
CA THR A 158 20.99 5.65 8.65
C THR A 158 21.19 5.10 7.23
N PRO A 159 22.41 4.68 6.85
CA PRO A 159 22.64 4.02 5.57
C PRO A 159 21.84 2.71 5.45
N SER A 160 21.46 2.34 4.22
CA SER A 160 20.87 1.02 3.97
C SER A 160 21.88 -0.08 4.34
N PRO A 161 21.45 -1.19 4.97
CA PRO A 161 22.30 -2.37 5.17
C PRO A 161 22.83 -2.96 3.86
N GLN A 162 22.12 -2.75 2.75
CA GLN A 162 22.50 -3.23 1.41
C GLN A 162 23.39 -2.21 0.66
N ARG A 163 23.81 -1.13 1.33
CA ARG A 163 24.68 -0.12 0.73
C ARG A 163 26.07 -0.72 0.54
N LYS A 164 26.50 -0.91 -0.70
CA LYS A 164 27.89 -1.28 -1.04
C LYS A 164 28.90 -0.34 -0.41
N HIS A 165 29.99 -0.87 0.12
CA HIS A 165 31.10 -0.08 0.65
C HIS A 165 31.92 0.56 -0.47
N ALA A 166 32.70 1.61 -0.14
CA ALA A 166 33.55 2.29 -1.13
C ALA A 166 34.57 1.33 -1.76
N ALA A 167 35.19 0.46 -0.97
CA ALA A 167 36.14 -0.55 -1.44
C ALA A 167 35.55 -1.50 -2.50
N GLU A 168 34.26 -1.85 -2.39
CA GLU A 168 33.58 -2.69 -3.39
C GLU A 168 33.30 -1.96 -4.71
N ILE A 169 33.30 -0.63 -4.69
CA ILE A 169 32.99 0.22 -5.86
C ILE A 169 34.28 0.68 -6.53
N LEU A 170 35.29 1.04 -5.74
CA LEU A 170 36.57 1.58 -6.20
C LEU A 170 37.54 0.46 -6.60
N GLN A 171 37.07 -0.42 -7.49
CA GLN A 171 37.80 -1.53 -8.06
C GLN A 171 37.39 -1.74 -9.52
N PRO A 172 38.20 -2.46 -10.33
CA PRO A 172 37.83 -2.78 -11.70
C PRO A 172 36.49 -3.51 -11.75
N SER A 173 35.64 -3.15 -12.70
CA SER A 173 34.31 -3.71 -12.87
C SER A 173 34.07 -4.13 -14.31
N PRO A 174 33.42 -5.28 -14.58
CA PRO A 174 33.08 -5.70 -15.94
C PRO A 174 32.07 -4.76 -16.62
N PHE A 175 31.38 -3.93 -15.82
CA PHE A 175 30.41 -2.97 -16.32
C PHE A 175 30.75 -1.56 -15.85
N ARG A 176 30.38 -0.57 -16.68
CA ARG A 176 30.54 0.84 -16.35
C ARG A 176 29.77 1.20 -15.09
N THR A 177 30.49 1.63 -14.06
CA THR A 177 29.90 2.08 -12.80
C THR A 177 29.22 3.43 -12.99
N LYS A 178 28.02 3.60 -12.41
CA LYS A 178 27.29 4.87 -12.45
C LYS A 178 28.09 5.96 -11.73
N THR A 179 28.19 7.14 -12.34
CA THR A 179 28.94 8.29 -11.78
C THR A 179 28.49 8.68 -10.38
N ALA A 180 27.19 8.55 -10.07
CA ALA A 180 26.67 8.83 -8.72
C ALA A 180 27.24 7.86 -7.66
N LEU A 181 27.47 6.59 -8.02
CA LEU A 181 28.09 5.61 -7.12
C LEU A 181 29.58 5.89 -6.92
N LEU A 182 30.29 6.22 -8.01
CA LEU A 182 31.71 6.59 -7.94
C LEU A 182 31.91 7.84 -7.09
N ARG A 183 31.14 8.91 -7.34
CA ARG A 183 31.21 10.15 -6.55
C ARG A 183 31.01 9.87 -5.06
N ARG A 184 29.94 9.13 -4.73
CA ARG A 184 29.68 8.73 -3.34
C ARG A 184 30.83 7.91 -2.74
N ALA A 185 31.39 6.96 -3.48
CA ALA A 185 32.50 6.14 -3.00
C ALA A 185 33.79 6.95 -2.79
N LEU A 186 34.07 7.91 -3.67
CA LEU A 186 35.17 8.87 -3.53
C LEU A 186 34.97 9.78 -2.31
N ASP A 187 33.74 10.23 -2.07
CA ASP A 187 33.38 11.02 -0.89
C ASP A 187 33.55 10.19 0.40
N ASP A 188 33.14 8.92 0.38
CA ASP A 188 33.27 7.99 1.51
C ASP A 188 34.74 7.74 1.91
N VAL A 189 35.70 7.85 0.97
CA VAL A 189 37.15 7.75 1.25
C VAL A 189 37.83 9.10 1.46
N GLY A 190 37.08 10.21 1.46
CA GLY A 190 37.62 11.54 1.71
C GLY A 190 38.42 12.15 0.57
N MET A 191 38.17 11.74 -0.68
CA MET A 191 38.80 12.33 -1.85
C MET A 191 38.45 13.83 -1.93
N PRO A 192 39.43 14.75 -2.00
CA PRO A 192 39.15 16.17 -2.04
C PRO A 192 38.44 16.57 -3.34
N HIS A 193 37.42 17.42 -3.24
CA HIS A 193 36.71 18.00 -4.38
C HIS A 193 37.52 19.12 -5.03
N ILE A 194 38.67 18.76 -5.59
CA ILE A 194 39.62 19.68 -6.23
C ILE A 194 39.97 19.13 -7.60
N CYS A 195 40.03 20.01 -8.60
CA CYS A 195 40.48 19.65 -9.93
C CYS A 195 41.96 19.23 -9.91
N GLY A 196 42.25 18.01 -10.33
CA GLY A 196 43.61 17.47 -10.40
C GLY A 196 44.52 18.15 -11.44
N LYS A 197 43.99 19.04 -12.29
CA LYS A 197 44.77 19.77 -13.31
C LYS A 197 45.06 21.22 -12.91
N CYS A 198 44.04 21.98 -12.50
CA CYS A 198 44.19 23.41 -12.22
C CYS A 198 43.98 23.79 -10.74
N GLY A 199 43.67 22.83 -9.87
CA GLY A 199 43.50 23.09 -8.43
C GLY A 199 42.22 23.85 -8.05
N ILE A 200 41.33 24.15 -9.00
CA ILE A 200 40.03 24.77 -8.64
C ILE A 200 39.20 23.81 -7.79
N GLY A 201 38.59 24.32 -6.72
CA GLY A 201 37.67 23.57 -5.88
C GLY A 201 36.28 23.40 -6.50
N ASP A 202 35.31 23.08 -5.66
CA ASP A 202 33.89 22.91 -5.99
C ASP A 202 33.08 24.21 -5.96
N THR A 203 33.75 25.36 -5.96
CA THR A 203 33.12 26.68 -5.94
C THR A 203 33.70 27.58 -7.03
N TRP A 204 32.83 28.18 -7.83
CA TRP A 204 33.18 29.12 -8.90
C TRP A 204 32.25 30.34 -8.85
N ARG A 205 32.83 31.54 -8.72
CA ARG A 205 32.08 32.82 -8.61
C ARG A 205 30.96 32.78 -7.55
N GLY A 206 31.26 32.21 -6.38
CA GLY A 206 30.32 32.08 -5.26
C GLY A 206 29.19 31.06 -5.48
N LYS A 207 29.21 30.29 -6.57
CA LYS A 207 28.25 29.22 -6.84
C LYS A 207 28.95 27.86 -6.85
N ARG A 208 28.20 26.80 -6.52
CA ARG A 208 28.71 25.43 -6.58
C ARG A 208 29.10 25.06 -8.01
N LEU A 209 30.34 24.62 -8.18
CA LEU A 209 30.88 24.01 -9.39
C LEU A 209 30.86 22.49 -9.24
N VAL A 210 30.19 21.81 -10.16
CA VAL A 210 30.20 20.34 -10.19
C VAL A 210 31.47 19.89 -10.90
N LEU A 211 32.41 19.32 -10.16
CA LEU A 211 33.57 18.65 -10.73
C LEU A 211 33.16 17.29 -11.32
N GLU A 212 33.73 16.97 -12.48
CA GLU A 212 33.50 15.74 -13.23
C GLU A 212 34.53 14.69 -12.82
N ILE A 213 34.14 13.41 -12.86
CA ILE A 213 35.04 12.29 -12.57
C ILE A 213 35.67 11.86 -13.89
N ASP A 214 36.99 11.84 -13.94
CA ASP A 214 37.81 11.44 -15.07
C ASP A 214 38.66 10.22 -14.70
N HIS A 215 38.81 9.31 -15.65
CA HIS A 215 39.69 8.15 -15.56
C HIS A 215 41.02 8.52 -16.22
N ILE A 216 42.12 8.49 -15.46
CA ILE A 216 43.44 8.94 -15.92
C ILE A 216 43.90 8.13 -17.14
N ASN A 217 43.69 6.82 -17.13
CA ASN A 217 44.00 5.93 -18.25
C ASN A 217 42.95 5.94 -19.38
N GLY A 218 41.81 6.61 -19.19
CA GLY A 218 40.71 6.63 -20.14
C GLY A 218 39.82 5.39 -20.17
N ASP A 219 40.09 4.37 -19.35
CA ASP A 219 39.29 3.16 -19.25
C ASP A 219 38.14 3.34 -18.25
N PRO A 220 36.87 3.39 -18.69
CA PRO A 220 35.71 3.57 -17.82
C PRO A 220 35.41 2.35 -16.91
N LEU A 221 36.13 1.23 -17.07
CA LEU A 221 35.97 0.01 -16.27
C LEU A 221 36.95 -0.06 -15.10
N ASP A 222 38.05 0.70 -15.14
CA ASP A 222 39.07 0.74 -14.09
C ASP A 222 38.75 1.80 -13.03
N ASN A 223 37.93 1.45 -12.03
CA ASN A 223 37.50 2.39 -10.99
C ASN A 223 38.44 2.44 -9.77
N ARG A 224 39.68 1.97 -9.89
CA ARG A 224 40.64 2.06 -8.78
C ARG A 224 40.86 3.54 -8.39
N PRO A 225 40.97 3.87 -7.10
CA PRO A 225 41.03 5.25 -6.64
C PRO A 225 42.22 6.01 -7.24
N GLU A 226 43.36 5.35 -7.45
CA GLU A 226 44.54 5.92 -8.09
C GLU A 226 44.33 6.27 -9.58
N ASN A 227 43.34 5.66 -10.25
CA ASN A 227 42.99 5.95 -11.64
C ASN A 227 41.89 7.03 -11.76
N LEU A 228 41.24 7.40 -10.66
CA LEU A 228 40.15 8.37 -10.67
C LEU A 228 40.63 9.74 -10.20
N ARG A 229 40.17 10.79 -10.88
CA ARG A 229 40.40 12.18 -10.45
C ARG A 229 39.18 13.04 -10.69
N TYR A 230 39.04 14.08 -9.88
CA TYR A 230 38.10 15.17 -10.19
C TYR A 230 38.74 16.15 -11.17
N LEU A 231 37.98 16.59 -12.17
CA LEU A 231 38.35 17.66 -13.09
C LEU A 231 37.22 18.68 -13.18
N CYS A 232 37.56 19.96 -13.31
CA CYS A 232 36.55 20.97 -13.65
C CYS A 232 36.13 20.82 -15.12
N PRO A 233 34.92 21.27 -15.50
CA PRO A 233 34.42 21.13 -16.87
C PRO A 233 35.36 21.69 -17.94
N SER A 234 36.09 22.78 -17.62
CA SER A 234 37.06 23.39 -18.52
C SER A 234 38.35 22.60 -18.69
N CYS A 235 38.80 21.88 -17.65
CA CYS A 235 39.98 21.00 -17.75
C CYS A 235 39.62 19.66 -18.37
N HIS A 236 38.44 19.12 -18.02
CA HIS A 236 37.98 17.85 -18.57
C HIS A 236 37.74 17.95 -20.07
N SER A 237 37.22 19.08 -20.58
CA SER A 237 37.04 19.30 -22.02
C SER A 237 38.34 19.27 -22.85
N GLN A 238 39.49 19.42 -22.21
CA GLN A 238 40.81 19.39 -22.83
C GLN A 238 41.45 17.99 -22.79
N THR A 239 40.81 17.00 -22.16
CA THR A 239 41.32 15.62 -22.13
C THR A 239 41.13 14.94 -23.49
N GLY A 240 42.05 14.03 -23.85
CA GLY A 240 41.95 13.28 -25.11
C GLY A 240 40.74 12.33 -25.18
N THR A 241 40.23 11.94 -24.02
CA THR A 241 39.09 11.03 -23.84
C THR A 241 37.75 11.77 -23.81
N PHE A 242 37.75 13.10 -23.76
CA PHE A 242 36.54 13.92 -23.71
C PHE A 242 35.65 13.69 -24.94
N SER A 243 34.35 13.47 -24.70
CA SER A 243 33.33 13.36 -25.73
C SER A 243 33.64 12.37 -26.87
N LYS A 244 34.34 11.27 -26.57
CA LYS A 244 34.68 10.19 -27.54
C LYS A 244 35.60 10.65 -28.68
N ARG A 245 36.55 11.56 -28.45
CA ARG A 245 37.55 11.96 -29.47
C ARG A 245 38.49 10.84 -29.95
N HIS A 246 38.34 9.60 -29.47
CA HIS A 246 38.93 8.40 -30.07
C HIS A 246 38.06 7.85 -31.23
N ARG A 247 38.23 8.46 -32.41
CA ARG A 247 38.27 7.72 -33.68
C ARG A 247 39.58 8.09 -34.37
N GLN A 248 40.70 7.58 -33.87
CA GLN A 248 41.85 7.41 -34.73
C GLN A 248 41.68 6.05 -35.40
N CYS A 249 41.22 6.08 -36.66
CA CYS A 249 41.53 5.01 -37.59
C CYS A 249 43.05 5.06 -37.77
N GLN A 250 43.77 4.10 -37.20
CA GLN A 250 45.05 3.66 -37.73
C GLN A 250 44.78 2.38 -38.50
#